data_AF-A0A9D2PQE5-F1
#
_entry.id   AF-A0A9D2PQE5-F1
#
_cell.length_a   1.000
_cell.length_b   1.000
_cell.length_c   1.000
_cell.angle_alpha   90.00
_cell.angle_beta   90.00
_cell.angle_gamma   90.00
#
_symmetry.space_group_name_H-M   'P 1'
#
loop_
_entity.id
_entity.type
_entity.pdbx_description
1 polymer ?
#
loop_
_entity_poly.entity_id
_entity_poly.type
_entity_poly.pdbx_seq_one_letter_code
_entity_poly.pdbx_strand_id
1 'polypeptide(L)'
;MEQYEDYMTGKQKRVSVTLDKKTAAAKKIAAETLMRMIEERQTAPPEISAISVNDLISKYLASQKMVLKPSTYNSVFYQCNTVLRVIGKDIRVDRITANYLRESLARTGKGGGYLNNLRSRIITIFRWGMGAFNSFLVFIWLANW
;
A
#
# COMPACT_ATOMS: atom_id res chain seq x y z
N MET A 1 28.47 -7.29 15.47
CA MET A 1 27.51 -6.17 15.43
C MET A 1 27.68 -5.51 14.09
N GLU A 2 26.61 -5.39 13.32
CA GLU A 2 26.67 -4.71 12.02
C GLU A 2 25.68 -3.54 12.00
N GLN A 3 25.94 -2.62 11.08
CA GLN A 3 25.17 -1.39 10.90
C GLN A 3 24.37 -1.49 9.60
N TYR A 4 23.17 -0.95 9.59
CA TYR A 4 22.35 -0.80 8.41
C TYR A 4 21.77 0.61 8.37
N GLU A 5 21.62 1.14 7.16
CA GLU A 5 20.88 2.37 6.94
C GLU A 5 19.38 2.06 6.99
N ASP A 6 18.66 2.75 7.87
CA ASP A 6 17.21 2.63 7.97
C ASP A 6 16.56 3.29 6.77
N TYR A 7 15.88 2.48 5.95
CA TYR A 7 15.28 2.94 4.70
C TYR A 7 14.31 4.13 4.87
N MET A 8 13.54 4.15 5.96
CA MET A 8 12.51 5.17 6.19
C MET A 8 13.08 6.50 6.67
N THR A 9 14.27 6.49 7.27
CA THR A 9 14.83 7.66 7.96
C THR A 9 16.22 8.07 7.48
N GLY A 10 16.88 7.26 6.65
CA GLY A 10 18.27 7.47 6.21
C GLY A 10 19.30 7.41 7.35
N LYS A 11 18.89 7.01 8.56
CA LYS A 11 19.74 7.00 9.75
C LYS A 11 20.41 5.64 9.92
N GLN A 12 21.69 5.65 10.29
CA GLN A 12 22.41 4.44 10.65
C GLN A 12 21.87 3.82 11.94
N LYS A 13 21.47 2.54 11.90
CA LYS A 13 20.98 1.75 13.04
C LYS A 13 21.79 0.47 13.18
N ARG A 14 21.83 -0.12 14.39
CA ARG A 14 22.65 -1.30 14.72
C ARG A 14 21.80 -2.56 14.87
N VAL A 15 22.31 -3.71 14.41
CA VAL A 15 21.75 -5.05 14.67
C VAL A 15 22.80 -5.92 15.37
N SER A 16 22.35 -6.68 16.37
CA SER A 16 23.14 -7.71 17.06
C SER A 16 22.32 -8.97 17.25
N VAL A 17 22.94 -10.13 17.03
CA VAL A 17 22.41 -11.44 17.42
C VAL A 17 23.32 -11.99 18.51
N THR A 18 22.73 -12.46 19.61
CA THR A 18 23.43 -13.12 20.72
C THR A 18 23.18 -14.62 20.63
N LEU A 19 24.22 -15.44 20.69
CA LEU A 19 24.12 -16.90 20.66
C LEU A 19 24.80 -17.53 21.87
N ASP A 20 24.16 -18.54 22.45
CA ASP A 20 24.62 -19.22 23.68
C ASP A 20 25.81 -20.16 23.48
N LYS A 21 26.17 -20.53 22.23
CA LYS A 21 27.26 -21.47 21.93
C LYS A 21 28.20 -20.95 20.85
N LYS A 22 29.51 -20.99 21.14
CA LYS A 22 30.60 -20.56 20.23
C LYS A 22 31.02 -21.68 19.26
N THR A 23 30.10 -22.22 18.44
CA THR A 23 30.45 -23.19 17.39
C THR A 23 30.51 -22.54 16.00
N ALA A 24 31.30 -23.10 15.08
CA ALA A 24 31.43 -22.58 13.71
C ALA A 24 30.09 -22.56 12.95
N ALA A 25 29.25 -23.59 13.16
CA ALA A 25 27.89 -23.65 12.63
C ALA A 25 27.00 -22.52 13.18
N ALA A 26 27.09 -22.24 14.49
CA ALA A 26 26.34 -21.16 15.14
C ALA A 26 26.75 -19.77 14.60
N LYS A 27 28.04 -19.55 14.31
CA LYS A 27 28.52 -18.31 13.67
C LYS A 27 27.95 -18.11 12.26
N LYS A 28 27.88 -19.17 11.46
CA LYS A 28 27.30 -19.12 10.10
C LYS A 28 25.81 -18.76 10.15
N ILE A 29 25.06 -19.41 11.03
CA ILE A 29 23.62 -19.14 11.23
C ILE A 29 23.40 -17.70 11.73
N ALA A 30 24.26 -17.20 12.62
CA ALA A 30 24.20 -15.79 13.06
C ALA A 30 24.44 -14.81 11.89
N ALA A 31 25.46 -15.06 11.06
CA ALA A 31 25.76 -14.21 9.92
C ALA A 31 24.61 -14.18 8.90
N GLU A 32 24.05 -15.35 8.56
CA GLU A 32 22.90 -15.46 7.66
C GLU A 32 21.64 -14.78 8.23
N THR A 33 21.38 -14.97 9.54
CA THR A 33 20.26 -14.33 10.22
C THR A 33 20.40 -12.81 10.22
N LEU A 34 21.62 -12.32 10.47
CA LEU A 34 21.90 -10.91 10.53
C LEU A 34 21.85 -10.25 9.14
N MET A 35 22.37 -10.92 8.10
CA MET A 35 22.21 -10.49 6.71
C MET A 35 20.74 -10.39 6.30
N ARG A 36 19.92 -11.39 6.62
CA ARG A 36 18.47 -11.34 6.36
C ARG A 36 17.79 -10.18 7.08
N MET A 37 18.12 -9.94 8.36
CA MET A 37 17.57 -8.81 9.12
C MET A 37 18.01 -7.46 8.58
N ILE A 38 19.21 -7.36 7.99
CA ILE A 38 19.70 -6.16 7.34
C ILE A 38 18.94 -5.95 6.03
N GLU A 39 18.82 -6.99 5.21
CA GLU A 39 18.15 -6.96 3.92
C GLU A 39 16.68 -6.54 4.07
N GLU A 40 15.93 -7.15 4.99
CA GLU A 40 14.53 -6.78 5.32
C GLU A 40 14.36 -5.32 5.73
N ARG A 41 15.37 -4.72 6.38
CA ARG A 41 15.33 -3.34 6.90
C ARG A 41 15.92 -2.29 5.96
N GLN A 42 16.76 -2.72 5.02
CA GLN A 42 17.31 -1.90 3.95
C GLN A 42 16.41 -1.89 2.71
N THR A 43 15.60 -2.93 2.50
CA THR A 43 14.58 -2.89 1.45
C THR A 43 13.57 -1.80 1.74
N ALA A 44 13.38 -0.93 0.74
CA ALA A 44 12.18 -0.13 0.61
C ALA A 44 10.93 -0.97 0.88
N PRO A 45 9.88 -0.46 1.55
CA PRO A 45 8.55 -0.95 1.29
C PRO A 45 8.41 -1.06 -0.23
N PRO A 46 7.95 -2.21 -0.77
CA PRO A 46 7.82 -2.37 -2.21
C PRO A 46 7.12 -1.13 -2.73
N GLU A 47 7.70 -0.47 -3.75
CA GLU A 47 7.11 0.75 -4.29
C GLU A 47 5.63 0.47 -4.46
N ILE A 48 4.77 1.32 -3.89
CA ILE A 48 3.32 1.13 -3.93
C ILE A 48 2.81 1.18 -5.39
N SER A 49 3.67 1.63 -6.33
CA SER A 49 3.52 1.47 -7.77
C SER A 49 3.34 0.00 -8.19
N ALA A 50 3.97 -0.97 -7.52
CA ALA A 50 4.02 -2.35 -7.99
C ALA A 50 2.94 -3.29 -7.47
N ILE A 51 2.01 -2.82 -6.63
CA ILE A 51 0.99 -3.66 -5.99
C ILE A 51 -0.33 -3.68 -6.79
N SER A 52 -1.14 -4.72 -6.58
CA SER A 52 -2.50 -4.75 -7.12
C SER A 52 -3.45 -3.83 -6.36
N VAL A 53 -4.58 -3.46 -6.96
CA VAL A 53 -5.66 -2.72 -6.30
C VAL A 53 -6.19 -3.48 -5.09
N ASN A 54 -6.24 -4.81 -5.16
CA ASN A 54 -6.60 -5.67 -4.03
C ASN A 54 -5.64 -5.51 -2.85
N ASP A 55 -4.34 -5.51 -3.12
CA ASP A 55 -3.32 -5.38 -2.08
C ASP A 55 -3.37 -3.98 -1.45
N LEU A 56 -3.54 -2.94 -2.27
CA LEU A 56 -3.72 -1.57 -1.80
C LEU A 56 -4.92 -1.48 -0.86
N ILE A 57 -6.08 -1.99 -1.29
CA ILE A 57 -7.32 -1.94 -0.50
C ILE A 57 -7.21 -2.79 0.77
N SER A 58 -6.56 -3.95 0.72
CA SER A 58 -6.34 -4.80 1.89
C SER A 58 -5.50 -4.09 2.94
N LYS A 59 -4.41 -3.42 2.52
CA LYS A 59 -3.56 -2.61 3.41
C LYS A 59 -4.34 -1.42 3.98
N TYR A 60 -5.14 -0.74 3.16
CA TYR A 60 -6.00 0.36 3.60
C TYR A 60 -7.02 -0.11 4.65
N LEU A 61 -7.73 -1.21 4.40
CA LEU A 61 -8.71 -1.76 5.32
C LEU A 61 -8.07 -2.19 6.65
N ALA A 62 -6.90 -2.82 6.61
CA ALA A 62 -6.15 -3.15 7.82
C ALA A 62 -5.84 -1.90 8.67
N SER A 63 -5.46 -0.78 8.03
CA SER A 63 -5.24 0.48 8.74
C SER A 63 -6.52 1.08 9.30
N GLN A 64 -7.61 1.06 8.52
CA GLN A 64 -8.90 1.61 8.95
C GLN A 64 -9.48 0.83 10.13
N LYS A 65 -9.27 -0.49 10.19
CA LYS A 65 -9.75 -1.34 11.29
C LYS A 65 -9.16 -0.94 12.66
N MET A 66 -7.96 -0.35 12.67
CA MET A 66 -7.31 0.09 13.90
C MET A 66 -7.86 1.42 14.43
N VAL A 67 -8.43 2.25 13.56
CA VAL A 67 -8.80 3.65 13.88
C VAL A 67 -10.31 3.86 13.94
N LEU A 68 -11.08 3.07 13.18
CA LEU A 68 -12.52 3.25 13.06
C LEU A 68 -13.31 2.36 14.05
N LYS A 69 -14.46 2.87 14.47
CA LYS A 69 -15.48 2.07 15.18
C LYS A 69 -16.00 0.95 14.26
N PRO A 70 -16.46 -0.20 14.82
CA PRO A 70 -16.90 -1.35 14.02
C PRO A 70 -17.97 -1.04 12.97
N SER A 71 -18.99 -0.25 13.30
CA SER A 71 -20.05 0.12 12.36
C SER A 71 -19.52 0.95 11.18
N THR A 72 -18.63 1.91 11.45
CA THR A 72 -17.97 2.72 10.42
C THR A 72 -17.05 1.87 9.55
N TYR A 73 -16.28 0.97 10.16
CA TYR A 73 -15.43 0.04 9.43
C TYR A 73 -16.22 -0.82 8.45
N ASN A 74 -17.37 -1.37 8.86
CA ASN A 74 -18.22 -2.17 7.99
C ASN A 74 -18.68 -1.38 6.75
N SER A 75 -19.10 -0.13 6.94
CA SER A 75 -19.45 0.76 5.83
C SER A 75 -18.27 1.00 4.88
N VAL A 76 -17.08 1.26 5.43
CA VAL A 76 -15.85 1.43 4.63
C VAL A 76 -15.48 0.15 3.88
N PHE A 77 -15.62 -1.02 4.50
CA PHE A 77 -15.38 -2.32 3.89
C PHE A 77 -16.26 -2.55 2.67
N TYR A 78 -17.57 -2.31 2.77
CA TYR A 78 -18.49 -2.44 1.62
C TYR A 78 -18.18 -1.44 0.49
N GLN A 79 -17.78 -0.21 0.84
CA GLN A 79 -17.35 0.77 -0.15
C GLN A 79 -16.06 0.34 -0.86
N CYS A 80 -15.09 -0.22 -0.14
CA CYS A 80 -13.86 -0.75 -0.73
C CYS A 80 -14.13 -1.95 -1.65
N ASN A 81 -15.04 -2.85 -1.28
CA ASN A 81 -15.46 -3.95 -2.15
C ASN A 81 -16.16 -3.46 -3.43
N THR A 82 -16.88 -2.35 -3.34
CA THR A 82 -17.45 -1.68 -4.51
C THR A 82 -16.35 -1.17 -5.44
N VAL A 83 -15.31 -0.53 -4.89
CA VAL A 83 -14.14 -0.10 -5.67
C VAL A 83 -13.47 -1.29 -6.36
N LEU A 84 -13.25 -2.40 -5.65
CA LEU A 84 -12.65 -3.61 -6.23
C LEU A 84 -13.47 -4.16 -7.40
N ARG A 85 -14.81 -4.16 -7.29
CA ARG A 85 -15.70 -4.64 -8.35
C ARG A 85 -15.66 -3.75 -9.58
N VAL A 86 -15.52 -2.43 -9.41
CA VAL A 86 -15.56 -1.46 -10.51
C VAL A 86 -14.20 -1.35 -11.22
N ILE A 87 -13.11 -1.30 -10.47
CA ILE A 87 -11.75 -1.15 -11.02
C ILE A 87 -11.16 -2.50 -11.41
N GLY A 88 -11.50 -3.59 -10.72
CA GLY A 88 -10.85 -4.89 -10.87
C GLY A 88 -9.76 -5.10 -9.83
N LYS A 89 -9.79 -6.27 -9.18
CA LYS A 89 -8.91 -6.62 -8.06
C LYS A 89 -7.44 -6.80 -8.46
N ASP A 90 -7.19 -7.38 -9.63
CA ASP A 90 -5.86 -7.78 -10.10
C ASP A 90 -5.13 -6.68 -10.90
N ILE A 91 -5.80 -5.54 -11.13
CA ILE A 91 -5.21 -4.39 -11.81
C ILE A 91 -4.07 -3.83 -10.95
N ARG A 92 -2.94 -3.53 -11.57
CA ARG A 92 -1.82 -2.89 -10.90
C ARG A 92 -2.04 -1.39 -10.76
N VAL A 93 -1.68 -0.83 -9.60
CA VAL A 93 -1.91 0.59 -9.29
C VAL A 93 -1.12 1.51 -10.24
N ASP A 94 0.12 1.18 -10.59
CA ASP A 94 0.96 1.92 -11.56
C ASP A 94 0.44 1.95 -13.00
N ARG A 95 -0.47 1.04 -13.38
CA ARG A 95 -1.03 0.97 -14.74
C ARG A 95 -2.39 1.66 -14.87
N ILE A 96 -2.93 2.18 -13.78
CA ILE A 96 -4.24 2.85 -13.80
C ILE A 96 -4.11 4.21 -14.48
N THR A 97 -4.82 4.36 -15.60
CA THR A 97 -4.94 5.62 -16.32
C THR A 97 -6.25 6.32 -16.00
N ALA A 98 -6.31 7.63 -16.23
CA ALA A 98 -7.54 8.39 -16.03
C ALA A 98 -8.67 7.93 -16.97
N ASN A 99 -8.33 7.53 -18.21
CA ASN A 99 -9.29 6.99 -19.15
C ASN A 99 -9.86 5.65 -18.67
N TYR A 100 -9.01 4.76 -18.15
CA TYR A 100 -9.46 3.49 -17.57
C TYR A 100 -10.44 3.70 -16.41
N LEU A 101 -10.15 4.64 -15.51
CA LEU A 101 -11.07 4.97 -14.40
C LEU A 101 -12.40 5.52 -14.91
N ARG A 102 -12.38 6.42 -15.89
CA ARG A 102 -13.59 7.00 -16.51
C ARG A 102 -14.46 5.91 -17.12
N GLU A 103 -13.88 5.03 -17.92
CA GLU A 103 -14.59 3.92 -18.54
C GLU A 103 -15.11 2.92 -17.51
N SER A 104 -14.33 2.63 -16.47
CA SER A 104 -14.74 1.75 -15.37
C SER A 104 -15.96 2.30 -14.63
N LEU A 105 -15.97 3.60 -14.35
CA LEU A 105 -17.12 4.30 -13.75
C LEU A 105 -18.33 4.31 -14.70
N ALA A 106 -18.13 4.61 -15.98
CA ALA A 106 -19.20 4.64 -16.98
C ALA A 106 -19.87 3.26 -17.16
N ARG A 107 -19.09 2.17 -17.15
CA ARG A 107 -19.60 0.79 -17.24
C ARG A 107 -20.56 0.41 -16.12
N THR A 108 -20.56 1.12 -14.99
CA THR A 108 -21.51 0.84 -13.89
C THR A 108 -22.95 1.20 -14.23
N GLY A 109 -23.17 2.08 -15.22
CA GLY A 109 -24.50 2.59 -15.59
C GLY A 109 -25.22 3.36 -14.47
N LYS A 110 -24.49 3.80 -13.43
CA LYS A 110 -25.06 4.50 -12.27
C LYS A 110 -25.11 6.00 -12.47
N GLY A 111 -26.04 6.67 -11.78
CA GLY A 111 -26.21 8.12 -11.83
C GLY A 111 -25.07 8.90 -11.16
N GLY A 112 -24.99 10.20 -11.47
CA GLY A 112 -23.88 11.08 -11.06
C GLY A 112 -23.59 11.11 -9.55
N GLY A 113 -24.62 11.10 -8.69
CA GLY A 113 -24.43 11.08 -7.23
C GLY A 113 -23.69 9.83 -6.74
N TYR A 114 -23.97 8.66 -7.32
CA TYR A 114 -23.24 7.44 -7.00
C TYR A 114 -21.79 7.51 -7.50
N LEU A 115 -21.60 7.95 -8.75
CA LEU A 115 -20.28 8.07 -9.37
C LEU A 115 -19.37 9.03 -8.61
N ASN A 116 -19.91 10.15 -8.11
CA ASN A 116 -19.16 11.13 -7.32
C ASN A 116 -18.68 10.55 -5.98
N ASN A 117 -19.54 9.79 -5.29
CA ASN A 117 -19.17 9.11 -4.06
C ASN A 117 -18.08 8.06 -4.30
N LEU A 118 -18.23 7.27 -5.36
CA LEU A 118 -17.25 6.25 -5.73
C LEU A 118 -15.91 6.88 -6.12
N ARG A 119 -15.92 7.95 -6.91
CA ARG A 119 -14.73 8.73 -7.28
C ARG A 119 -13.99 9.25 -6.05
N SER A 120 -14.71 9.90 -5.13
CA SER A 120 -14.14 10.42 -3.88
C SER A 120 -13.46 9.30 -3.08
N ARG A 121 -14.10 8.13 -2.98
CA ARG A 121 -13.52 6.97 -2.29
C ARG A 121 -12.26 6.44 -2.97
N ILE A 122 -12.27 6.32 -4.29
CA ILE A 122 -11.08 5.92 -5.08
C ILE A 122 -9.93 6.89 -4.78
N ILE A 123 -10.19 8.19 -4.86
CA ILE A 123 -9.22 9.25 -4.54
C ILE A 123 -8.65 9.08 -3.12
N THR A 124 -9.49 8.85 -2.12
CA THR A 124 -9.03 8.66 -0.72
C THR A 124 -8.10 7.45 -0.58
N ILE A 125 -8.47 6.30 -1.14
CA ILE A 125 -7.69 5.05 -1.05
C ILE A 125 -6.33 5.24 -1.74
N PHE A 126 -6.34 5.82 -2.93
CA PHE A 126 -5.14 6.01 -3.75
C PHE A 126 -4.19 7.03 -3.13
N ARG A 127 -4.71 8.11 -2.54
CA ARG A 127 -3.91 9.07 -1.74
C ARG A 127 -3.27 8.42 -0.52
N TRP A 128 -4.03 7.58 0.18
CA TRP A 128 -3.52 6.87 1.34
C TRP A 128 -2.37 5.92 0.96
N GLY A 129 -2.52 5.21 -0.17
CA GLY A 129 -1.50 4.31 -0.69
C GLY A 129 -0.26 5.02 -1.22
N MET A 130 -0.41 5.89 -2.22
CA MET A 130 0.74 6.42 -2.97
C MET A 130 1.48 7.58 -2.26
N GLY A 131 0.99 8.04 -1.11
CA GLY A 131 1.49 9.25 -0.46
C GLY A 131 1.19 10.52 -1.26
N ALA A 132 1.52 11.68 -0.68
CA ALA A 132 1.20 12.99 -1.26
C ALA A 132 1.99 13.32 -2.55
N PHE A 133 3.02 12.54 -2.93
CA PHE A 133 4.04 12.96 -3.90
C PHE A 133 3.75 12.60 -5.36
N ASN A 134 3.03 11.49 -5.65
CA ASN A 134 2.78 11.06 -7.04
C ASN A 134 1.36 11.35 -7.55
N SER A 135 0.66 12.22 -6.83
CA SER A 135 -0.73 12.60 -7.08
C SER A 135 -0.87 13.54 -8.29
N PHE A 136 0.12 14.37 -8.60
CA PHE A 136 -0.11 15.57 -9.41
C PHE A 136 -0.76 15.34 -10.79
N LEU A 137 -0.43 14.26 -11.51
CA LEU A 137 -0.91 14.03 -12.88
C LEU A 137 -2.28 13.33 -12.98
N VAL A 138 -2.61 12.42 -12.06
CA VAL A 138 -3.95 11.79 -12.00
C VAL A 138 -4.99 12.77 -11.43
N PHE A 139 -4.54 13.69 -10.56
CA PHE A 139 -5.41 14.64 -9.86
C PHE A 139 -5.89 15.82 -10.72
N ILE A 140 -5.07 16.37 -11.61
CA ILE A 140 -5.48 17.49 -12.47
C ILE A 140 -6.58 17.08 -13.46
N TRP A 141 -6.56 15.83 -13.94
CA TRP A 141 -7.59 15.35 -14.87
C TRP A 141 -8.88 14.93 -14.18
N LEU A 142 -8.80 14.40 -12.95
CA LEU A 142 -9.99 14.04 -12.15
C LEU A 142 -10.64 15.22 -11.41
N ALA A 143 -10.09 16.43 -11.44
CA ALA A 143 -10.70 17.60 -10.81
C ALA A 143 -11.53 18.46 -11.78
N ASN A 144 -11.38 18.27 -13.09
CA ASN A 144 -12.04 19.07 -14.14
C ASN A 144 -13.35 18.44 -14.67
N TRP A 145 -14.04 17.66 -13.84
CA TRP A 145 -15.38 17.09 -14.09
C TRP A 145 -16.19 17.16 -12.80
#